data_AF-A0A2S5N413-F1
#
_entry.id   AF-A0A2S5N413-F1
#
_cell.length_a   1.000
_cell.length_b   1.000
_cell.length_c   1.000
_cell.angle_alpha   90.00
_cell.angle_beta   90.00
_cell.angle_gamma   90.00
#
_symmetry.space_group_name_H-M   'P 1'
#
loop_
_entity.id
_entity.type
_entity.pdbx_description
1 polymer ?
#
loop_
_entity_poly.entity_id
_entity_poly.type
_entity_poly.pdbx_seq_one_letter_code
_entity_poly.pdbx_strand_id
1 'polypeptide(L)'
;MTQLARYEAARAALEQVKSVDEAKSIRDKAVALEAYARQANDGALLEWVIEIRMRAERKAGQLLKAMEVSGERATGGRPKHLRGERVLPRLADLGVSHIQSHRWQRLARLDAEAFEQRVGAAKREIARSAECTRAERQAEKKERRAAREAALGQKLCALPDKKYGVIYADPEWRFEPWSRASGMDRSPDNHYPTSCLDVIAARDVASIAAKDCVLALWVMGGMLPHGLVVMAAWGFDFKSEYVWRKDRIGMGYWSRRKHELLLIGTRGDIPCPAPGEQWDSCFDAPVGEHSEKPECVCEMLEAYFPNLPKIELNRRGPPRPGWDAWGNEAAPSKAA
;
A
#
# COMPACT_ATOMS: atom_id res chain seq x y z
N MET A 1 26.96 5.08 2.94
CA MET A 1 26.65 6.26 2.10
C MET A 1 25.29 6.01 1.44
N THR A 2 24.28 6.84 1.70
CA THR A 2 22.91 6.66 1.17
C THR A 2 22.84 6.96 -0.33
N GLN A 3 21.79 6.52 -1.02
CA GLN A 3 21.60 6.86 -2.45
C GLN A 3 21.48 8.37 -2.68
N LEU A 4 20.81 9.08 -1.76
CA LEU A 4 20.71 10.55 -1.77
C LEU A 4 22.09 11.23 -1.69
N ALA A 5 22.97 10.76 -0.80
CA ALA A 5 24.32 11.30 -0.69
C ALA A 5 25.16 11.07 -1.96
N ARG A 6 24.97 9.95 -2.65
CA ARG A 6 25.62 9.68 -3.95
C ARG A 6 25.09 10.59 -5.06
N TYR A 7 23.79 10.87 -5.05
CA TYR A 7 23.16 11.81 -5.98
C TYR A 7 23.68 13.24 -5.79
N GLU A 8 23.75 13.73 -4.55
CA GLU A 8 24.30 15.04 -4.23
C GLU A 8 25.77 15.15 -4.64
N ALA A 9 26.58 14.11 -4.36
CA ALA A 9 27.96 14.05 -4.81
C ALA A 9 28.08 14.10 -6.35
N ALA A 10 27.18 13.43 -7.08
CA ALA A 10 27.16 13.48 -8.55
C ALA A 10 26.81 14.88 -9.09
N ARG A 11 25.91 15.61 -8.42
CA ARG A 11 25.62 17.02 -8.76
C ARG A 11 26.82 17.93 -8.52
N ALA A 12 27.47 17.80 -7.36
CA ALA A 12 28.65 18.58 -7.02
C ALA A 12 29.82 18.30 -7.99
N ALA A 13 30.00 17.03 -8.38
CA ALA A 13 31.00 16.66 -9.37
C ALA A 13 30.74 17.34 -10.73
N LEU A 14 29.48 17.43 -11.17
CA LEU A 14 29.11 18.09 -12.44
C LEU A 14 29.44 19.58 -12.47
N GLU A 15 29.32 20.28 -11.35
CA GLU A 15 29.66 21.71 -11.26
C GLU A 15 31.15 21.96 -11.49
N GLN A 16 31.99 21.05 -10.99
CA GLN A 16 33.45 21.13 -11.06
C GLN A 16 34.04 20.69 -12.41
N VAL A 17 33.22 20.11 -13.30
CA VAL A 17 33.67 19.66 -14.63
C VAL A 17 34.23 20.83 -15.46
N LYS A 18 35.42 20.64 -16.01
CA LYS A 18 36.14 21.65 -16.83
C LYS A 18 36.36 21.20 -18.28
N SER A 19 36.22 19.91 -18.57
CA SER A 19 36.42 19.36 -19.91
C SER A 19 35.18 18.63 -20.46
N VAL A 20 35.08 18.54 -21.78
CA VAL A 20 33.99 17.83 -22.45
C VAL A 20 34.03 16.33 -22.12
N ASP A 21 35.23 15.75 -21.99
CA ASP A 21 35.41 14.33 -21.70
C ASP A 21 34.93 13.96 -20.29
N GLU A 22 35.18 14.82 -19.30
CA GLU A 22 34.64 14.66 -17.94
C GLU A 22 33.11 14.72 -17.92
N ALA A 23 32.52 15.71 -18.62
CA ALA A 23 31.06 15.83 -18.73
C ALA A 23 30.45 14.58 -19.40
N LYS A 24 31.09 14.11 -20.47
CA LYS A 24 30.70 12.90 -21.20
C LYS A 24 30.81 11.65 -20.33
N SER A 25 31.88 11.51 -19.56
CA SER A 25 32.07 10.38 -18.64
C SER A 25 30.93 10.27 -17.61
N ILE A 26 30.52 11.40 -17.03
CA ILE A 26 29.38 11.44 -16.12
C ILE A 26 28.07 11.10 -16.85
N ARG A 27 27.86 11.66 -18.05
CA ARG A 27 26.69 11.34 -18.89
C ARG A 27 26.61 9.84 -19.20
N ASP A 28 27.71 9.21 -19.59
CA ASP A 28 27.72 7.81 -19.99
C ASP A 28 27.45 6.89 -18.80
N LYS A 29 28.02 7.21 -17.63
CA LYS A 29 27.68 6.53 -16.36
C LYS A 29 26.20 6.69 -16.01
N ALA A 30 25.64 7.89 -16.20
CA ALA A 30 24.22 8.12 -15.99
C ALA A 30 23.37 7.28 -16.95
N VAL A 31 23.71 7.19 -18.24
CA VAL A 31 22.97 6.35 -19.19
C VAL A 31 23.04 4.86 -18.83
N ALA A 32 24.20 4.37 -18.39
CA ALA A 32 24.31 2.98 -17.92
C ALA A 32 23.43 2.74 -16.68
N LEU A 33 23.43 3.68 -15.73
CA LEU A 33 22.63 3.57 -14.52
C LEU A 33 21.12 3.73 -14.79
N GLU A 34 20.74 4.46 -15.84
CA GLU A 34 19.35 4.60 -16.29
C GLU A 34 18.80 3.26 -16.80
N ALA A 35 19.61 2.51 -17.55
CA ALA A 35 19.25 1.16 -18.00
C ALA A 35 19.03 0.23 -16.80
N TYR A 36 19.93 0.28 -15.82
CA TYR A 36 19.78 -0.47 -14.57
C TYR A 36 18.52 -0.06 -13.79
N ALA A 37 18.28 1.25 -13.60
CA ALA A 37 17.13 1.76 -12.87
C ALA A 37 15.80 1.30 -13.49
N ARG A 38 15.72 1.25 -14.83
CA ARG A 38 14.57 0.69 -15.54
C ARG A 38 14.39 -0.81 -15.27
N GLN A 39 15.47 -1.59 -15.36
CA GLN A 39 15.42 -3.04 -15.09
C GLN A 39 15.01 -3.34 -13.64
N ALA A 40 15.51 -2.56 -12.69
CA ALA A 40 15.19 -2.68 -11.27
C ALA A 40 13.81 -2.10 -10.90
N ASN A 41 13.12 -1.43 -11.83
CA ASN A 41 11.87 -0.70 -11.59
C ASN A 41 12.00 0.32 -10.43
N ASP A 42 13.15 0.99 -10.35
CA ASP A 42 13.48 2.00 -9.32
C ASP A 42 13.21 3.41 -9.88
N GLY A 43 12.01 3.93 -9.60
CA GLY A 43 11.57 5.24 -10.07
C GLY A 43 12.37 6.41 -9.49
N ALA A 44 12.76 6.32 -8.22
CA ALA A 44 13.52 7.38 -7.55
C ALA A 44 14.92 7.51 -8.15
N LEU A 45 15.59 6.37 -8.38
CA LEU A 45 16.88 6.35 -9.06
C LEU A 45 16.76 6.84 -10.51
N LEU A 46 15.69 6.45 -11.21
CA LEU A 46 15.46 6.85 -12.60
C LEU A 46 15.28 8.37 -12.74
N GLU A 47 14.58 9.01 -11.80
CA GLU A 47 14.44 10.48 -11.75
C GLU A 47 15.79 11.18 -11.55
N TRP A 48 16.58 10.74 -10.56
CA TRP A 48 17.89 11.32 -10.27
C TRP A 48 18.86 11.18 -11.43
N VAL A 49 18.90 10.00 -12.05
CA VAL A 49 19.82 9.70 -13.14
C VAL A 49 19.49 10.49 -14.40
N ILE A 50 18.21 10.67 -14.71
CA ILE A 50 17.80 11.46 -15.87
C ILE A 50 18.13 12.93 -15.67
N GLU A 51 17.97 13.46 -14.46
CA GLU A 51 18.42 14.81 -14.12
C GLU A 51 19.95 14.97 -14.29
N ILE A 52 20.74 14.07 -13.71
CA ILE A 52 22.21 14.08 -13.85
C ILE A 52 22.63 14.01 -15.31
N ARG A 53 22.01 13.12 -16.11
CA ARG A 53 22.26 13.00 -17.54
C ARG A 53 21.99 14.33 -18.25
N MET A 54 20.83 14.95 -18.05
CA MET A 54 20.47 16.21 -18.70
C MET A 54 21.41 17.36 -18.33
N ARG A 55 21.83 17.43 -17.06
CA ARG A 55 22.81 18.42 -16.59
C ARG A 55 24.20 18.19 -17.21
N ALA A 56 24.64 16.94 -17.30
CA ALA A 56 25.89 16.57 -17.97
C ALA A 56 25.87 16.93 -19.48
N GLU A 57 24.76 16.64 -20.16
CA GLU A 57 24.56 17.02 -21.57
C GLU A 57 24.61 18.55 -21.75
N ARG A 58 23.97 19.32 -20.86
CA ARG A 58 24.03 20.80 -20.90
C ARG A 58 25.46 21.32 -20.69
N LYS A 59 26.17 20.80 -19.67
CA LYS A 59 27.54 21.21 -19.35
C LYS A 59 28.50 20.90 -20.51
N ALA A 60 28.40 19.72 -21.10
CA ALA A 60 29.18 19.36 -22.29
C ALA A 60 28.91 20.32 -23.46
N GLY A 61 27.65 20.71 -23.68
CA GLY A 61 27.26 21.69 -24.69
C GLY A 61 27.85 23.09 -24.45
N GLN A 62 27.87 23.55 -23.20
CA GLN A 62 28.49 24.83 -22.81
C GLN A 62 29.99 24.82 -23.08
N LEU A 63 30.68 23.74 -22.68
CA LEU A 63 32.11 23.57 -22.92
C LEU A 63 32.46 23.47 -24.41
N LEU A 64 31.68 22.72 -25.19
CA LEU A 64 31.86 22.64 -26.65
C LEU A 64 31.70 23.99 -27.35
N LYS A 65 30.82 24.86 -26.82
CA LYS A 65 30.64 26.23 -27.33
C LYS A 65 31.76 27.15 -26.86
N ALA A 66 32.22 27.02 -25.62
CA ALA A 66 33.36 27.77 -25.11
C ALA A 66 34.64 27.46 -25.91
N MET A 67 34.94 26.18 -26.17
CA MET A 67 36.08 25.74 -26.98
C MET A 67 36.02 26.24 -28.43
N GLU A 68 34.81 26.45 -28.97
CA GLU A 68 34.62 27.04 -30.29
C GLU A 68 34.96 28.54 -30.30
N VAL A 69 34.54 29.26 -29.26
CA VAL A 69 34.79 30.70 -29.12
C VAL A 69 36.26 30.98 -28.82
N SER A 70 36.91 30.15 -27.99
CA SER A 70 38.33 30.28 -27.64
C SER A 70 39.28 29.82 -28.75
N GLY A 71 38.78 29.18 -29.81
CA GLY A 71 39.59 28.61 -30.88
C GLY A 71 40.36 27.35 -30.47
N GLU A 72 39.99 26.73 -29.34
CA GLU A 72 40.61 25.51 -28.81
C GLU A 72 40.07 24.23 -29.46
N ARG A 73 39.10 24.33 -30.36
CA ARG A 73 38.52 23.21 -31.11
C ARG A 73 38.42 23.53 -32.59
N ALA A 74 38.72 22.53 -33.44
CA ALA A 74 38.51 22.66 -34.86
C ALA A 74 37.00 22.72 -35.18
N THR A 75 36.56 23.78 -35.85
CA THR A 75 35.26 23.86 -36.52
C THR A 75 35.46 23.61 -38.01
N GLY A 76 34.53 22.89 -38.66
CA GLY A 76 34.71 22.32 -40.00
C GLY A 76 35.33 23.27 -41.04
N GLY A 77 36.24 22.72 -41.87
CA GLY A 77 37.00 23.42 -42.90
C GLY A 77 38.36 22.75 -43.17
N ARG A 78 38.99 23.00 -44.33
CA ARG A 78 40.35 22.50 -44.67
C ARG A 78 41.35 23.01 -43.61
N PRO A 79 42.26 22.19 -43.07
CA PRO A 79 43.10 22.56 -41.94
C PRO A 79 43.92 23.83 -42.25
N LYS A 80 43.69 24.90 -41.50
CA LYS A 80 44.58 26.07 -41.51
C LYS A 80 45.84 25.66 -40.77
N HIS A 81 46.90 25.32 -41.51
CA HIS A 81 48.24 25.20 -40.94
C HIS A 81 48.66 26.58 -40.41
N LEU A 82 48.44 26.81 -39.12
CA LEU A 82 49.13 27.86 -38.40
C LEU A 82 50.56 27.37 -38.13
N ARG A 83 51.54 28.21 -38.47
CA ARG A 83 52.96 28.00 -38.10
C ARG A 83 53.04 27.88 -36.57
N GLY A 84 53.57 26.76 -36.08
CA GLY A 84 53.74 26.47 -34.65
C GLY A 84 52.75 25.40 -34.16
N GLU A 85 53.26 24.24 -33.81
CA GLU A 85 52.55 22.98 -33.57
C GLU A 85 51.51 23.05 -32.45
N ARG A 86 50.22 23.12 -32.80
CA ARG A 86 49.13 22.72 -31.90
C ARG A 86 47.99 22.13 -32.71
N VAL A 87 47.83 20.81 -32.68
CA VAL A 87 46.72 20.11 -33.33
C VAL A 87 45.45 20.35 -32.50
N LEU A 88 44.48 21.07 -33.06
CA LEU A 88 43.20 21.31 -32.38
C LEU A 88 42.33 20.04 -32.41
N PRO A 89 41.76 19.61 -31.28
CA PRO A 89 40.89 18.45 -31.22
C PRO A 89 39.63 18.65 -32.08
N ARG A 90 39.17 17.57 -32.71
CA ARG A 90 37.87 17.45 -33.38
C ARG A 90 36.86 16.80 -32.42
N LEU A 91 35.58 16.84 -32.79
CA LEU A 91 34.52 16.19 -32.01
C LEU A 91 34.76 14.68 -31.79
N ALA A 92 35.28 14.00 -32.82
CA ALA A 92 35.62 12.58 -32.74
C ALA A 92 36.72 12.29 -31.71
N ASP A 93 37.70 13.19 -31.58
CA ASP A 93 38.80 13.07 -30.62
C ASP A 93 38.32 13.23 -29.17
N LEU A 94 37.20 13.94 -28.97
CA LEU A 94 36.48 14.06 -27.69
C LEU A 94 35.47 12.92 -27.46
N GLY A 95 35.42 11.94 -28.38
CA GLY A 95 34.43 10.86 -28.37
C GLY A 95 32.97 11.32 -28.54
N VAL A 96 32.74 12.53 -29.03
CA VAL A 96 31.39 13.11 -29.19
C VAL A 96 30.96 13.02 -30.65
N SER A 97 29.79 12.45 -30.91
CA SER A 97 29.23 12.44 -32.26
C SER A 97 28.67 13.81 -32.65
N HIS A 98 28.54 14.09 -33.94
CA HIS A 98 27.93 15.33 -34.43
C HIS A 98 26.50 15.52 -33.88
N ILE A 99 25.73 14.44 -33.78
CA ILE A 99 24.36 14.43 -33.23
C ILE A 99 24.36 14.78 -31.74
N GLN A 100 25.28 14.18 -30.96
CA GLN A 100 25.44 14.48 -29.53
C GLN A 100 25.81 15.95 -29.33
N SER A 101 26.85 16.43 -30.03
CA SER A 101 27.28 17.83 -29.97
C SER A 101 26.13 18.80 -30.26
N HIS A 102 25.39 18.56 -31.36
CA HIS A 102 24.25 19.40 -31.73
C HIS A 102 23.17 19.42 -30.64
N ARG A 103 22.79 18.25 -30.10
CA ARG A 103 21.79 18.13 -29.04
C ARG A 103 22.23 18.82 -27.74
N TRP A 104 23.47 18.61 -27.33
CA TRP A 104 24.04 19.17 -26.09
C TRP A 104 24.14 20.68 -26.17
N GLN A 105 24.60 21.22 -27.30
CA GLN A 105 24.65 22.67 -27.51
C GLN A 105 23.25 23.30 -27.57
N ARG A 106 22.22 22.59 -28.06
CA ARG A 106 20.82 23.08 -27.98
C ARG A 106 20.35 23.22 -26.53
N LEU A 107 20.70 22.27 -25.65
CA LEU A 107 20.39 22.38 -24.22
C LEU A 107 21.17 23.52 -23.55
N ALA A 108 22.43 23.73 -23.96
CA ALA A 108 23.26 24.82 -23.45
C ALA A 108 22.73 26.22 -23.79
N ARG A 109 21.99 26.37 -24.90
CA ARG A 109 21.38 27.64 -25.34
C ARG A 109 20.15 28.04 -24.54
N LEU A 110 19.52 27.10 -23.83
CA LEU A 110 18.40 27.41 -22.96
C LEU A 110 18.89 28.27 -21.80
N ASP A 111 18.10 29.27 -21.42
CA ASP A 111 18.31 29.99 -20.17
C ASP A 111 18.16 29.03 -18.96
N ALA A 112 18.52 29.53 -17.77
CA ALA A 112 18.49 28.72 -16.56
C ALA A 112 17.07 28.21 -16.24
N GLU A 113 16.07 29.07 -16.36
CA GLU A 113 14.69 28.75 -16.02
C GLU A 113 14.09 27.72 -16.97
N ALA A 114 14.19 27.95 -18.28
CA ALA A 114 13.71 27.04 -19.32
C ALA A 114 14.36 25.65 -19.23
N PHE A 115 15.64 25.58 -18.83
CA PHE A 115 16.31 24.31 -18.59
C PHE A 115 15.76 23.58 -17.35
N GLU A 116 15.59 24.28 -16.22
CA GLU A 116 15.01 23.66 -15.02
C GLU A 116 13.56 23.21 -15.26
N GLN A 117 12.77 23.99 -16.01
CA GLN A 117 11.43 23.57 -16.45
C GLN A 117 11.48 22.28 -17.29
N ARG A 118 12.48 22.16 -18.20
CA ARG A 118 12.67 20.97 -19.03
C ARG A 118 13.08 19.75 -18.21
N VAL A 119 13.98 19.91 -17.23
CA VAL A 119 14.36 18.85 -16.28
C VAL A 119 13.15 18.42 -15.46
N GLY A 120 12.40 19.37 -14.91
CA GLY A 120 11.17 19.09 -14.16
C GLY A 120 10.11 18.37 -14.99
N ALA A 121 9.93 18.74 -16.26
CA ALA A 121 9.01 18.07 -17.17
C ALA A 121 9.41 16.61 -17.42
N ALA A 122 10.70 16.35 -17.65
CA ALA A 122 11.21 14.99 -17.84
C ALA A 122 11.01 14.12 -16.58
N LYS A 123 11.26 14.67 -15.38
CA LYS A 123 11.01 13.97 -14.10
C LYS A 123 9.53 13.63 -13.92
N ARG A 124 8.62 14.58 -14.20
CA ARG A 124 7.17 14.36 -14.11
C ARG A 124 6.67 13.29 -15.09
N GLU A 125 7.23 13.23 -16.29
CA GLU A 125 6.86 12.23 -17.30
C GLU A 125 7.21 10.80 -16.84
N ILE A 126 8.39 10.63 -16.24
CA ILE A 126 8.83 9.35 -15.65
C ILE A 126 7.92 8.94 -14.50
N ALA A 127 7.68 9.85 -13.55
CA ALA A 127 6.82 9.60 -12.41
C ALA A 127 5.41 9.17 -12.87
N ARG A 128 4.84 9.89 -13.84
CA ARG A 128 3.54 9.55 -14.43
C ARG A 128 3.52 8.17 -15.10
N SER A 129 4.55 7.83 -15.87
CA SER A 129 4.64 6.52 -16.52
C SER A 129 4.76 5.37 -15.50
N ALA A 130 5.53 5.58 -14.43
CA ALA A 130 5.67 4.62 -13.33
C ALA A 130 4.35 4.46 -12.55
N GLU A 131 3.64 5.56 -12.29
CA GLU A 131 2.30 5.53 -11.67
C GLU A 131 1.28 4.81 -12.55
N CYS A 132 1.24 5.09 -13.85
CA CYS A 132 0.36 4.39 -14.80
C CYS A 132 0.58 2.88 -14.73
N THR A 133 1.84 2.45 -14.79
CA THR A 133 2.22 1.03 -14.70
C THR A 133 1.81 0.43 -13.35
N ARG A 134 1.94 1.18 -12.25
CA ARG A 134 1.52 0.74 -10.91
C ARG A 134 0.00 0.60 -10.83
N ALA A 135 -0.75 1.56 -11.35
CA ALA A 135 -2.20 1.56 -11.37
C ALA A 135 -2.73 0.37 -12.19
N GLU A 136 -2.16 0.11 -13.36
CA GLU A 136 -2.47 -1.07 -14.19
C GLU A 136 -2.25 -2.38 -13.42
N ARG A 137 -1.09 -2.55 -12.79
CA ARG A 137 -0.79 -3.74 -11.96
C ARG A 137 -1.74 -3.86 -10.76
N GLN A 138 -2.16 -2.74 -10.16
CA GLN A 138 -3.13 -2.74 -9.07
C GLN A 138 -4.53 -3.12 -9.56
N ALA A 139 -4.95 -2.63 -10.73
CA ALA A 139 -6.21 -3.00 -11.37
C ALA A 139 -6.24 -4.49 -11.71
N GLU A 140 -5.18 -5.03 -12.31
CA GLU A 140 -5.06 -6.47 -12.62
C GLU A 140 -5.14 -7.34 -11.34
N LYS A 141 -4.47 -6.92 -10.26
CA LYS A 141 -4.56 -7.60 -8.97
C LYS A 141 -5.98 -7.58 -8.40
N LYS A 142 -6.67 -6.44 -8.53
CA LYS A 142 -8.05 -6.26 -8.08
C LYS A 142 -9.01 -7.15 -8.88
N GLU A 143 -8.89 -7.18 -10.20
CA GLU A 143 -9.68 -8.05 -11.09
C GLU A 143 -9.45 -9.53 -10.77
N ARG A 144 -8.18 -9.95 -10.65
CA ARG A 144 -7.84 -11.33 -10.29
C ARG A 144 -8.41 -11.72 -8.93
N ARG A 145 -8.36 -10.83 -7.94
CA ARG A 145 -8.99 -11.03 -6.64
C ARG A 145 -10.51 -11.19 -6.78
N ALA A 146 -11.17 -10.30 -7.52
CA ALA A 146 -12.62 -10.32 -7.68
C ALA A 146 -13.08 -11.62 -8.36
N ALA A 147 -12.38 -12.06 -9.40
CA ALA A 147 -12.65 -13.33 -10.07
C ALA A 147 -12.48 -14.53 -9.11
N ARG A 148 -11.43 -14.51 -8.27
CA ARG A 148 -11.19 -15.56 -7.27
C ARG A 148 -12.29 -15.60 -6.20
N GLU A 149 -12.69 -14.44 -5.68
CA GLU A 149 -13.75 -14.32 -4.67
C GLU A 149 -15.10 -14.79 -5.25
N ALA A 150 -15.44 -14.38 -6.46
CA ALA A 150 -16.67 -14.82 -7.13
C ALA A 150 -16.68 -16.34 -7.39
N ALA A 151 -15.56 -16.90 -7.85
CA ALA A 151 -15.43 -18.34 -8.07
C ALA A 151 -15.53 -19.13 -6.76
N LEU A 152 -15.01 -18.58 -5.65
CA LEU A 152 -15.17 -19.17 -4.32
C LEU A 152 -16.64 -19.11 -3.88
N GLY A 153 -17.31 -17.96 -4.03
CA GLY A 153 -18.72 -17.79 -3.72
C GLY A 153 -19.61 -18.79 -4.44
N GLN A 154 -19.43 -18.96 -5.75
CA GLN A 154 -20.15 -19.96 -6.55
C GLN A 154 -19.95 -21.38 -6.02
N LYS A 155 -18.71 -21.76 -5.66
CA LYS A 155 -18.41 -23.08 -5.10
C LYS A 155 -19.10 -23.30 -3.76
N LEU A 156 -19.09 -22.30 -2.88
CA LEU A 156 -19.70 -22.42 -1.55
C LEU A 156 -21.22 -22.48 -1.62
N CYS A 157 -21.86 -21.69 -2.49
CA CYS A 157 -23.30 -21.71 -2.71
C CYS A 157 -23.79 -23.05 -3.31
N ALA A 158 -22.92 -23.78 -4.01
CA ALA A 158 -23.26 -25.07 -4.62
C ALA A 158 -23.09 -26.28 -3.66
N LEU A 159 -22.59 -26.08 -2.44
CA LEU A 159 -22.41 -27.18 -1.48
C LEU A 159 -23.78 -27.67 -0.96
N PRO A 160 -23.96 -29.00 -0.79
CA PRO A 160 -25.19 -29.56 -0.24
C PRO A 160 -25.40 -29.16 1.23
N ASP A 161 -24.31 -29.09 2.00
CA ASP A 161 -24.30 -28.53 3.35
C ASP A 161 -23.75 -27.11 3.30
N LYS A 162 -24.59 -26.13 3.64
CA LYS A 162 -24.20 -24.71 3.59
C LYS A 162 -22.98 -24.46 4.49
N LYS A 163 -21.96 -23.81 3.93
CA LYS A 163 -20.78 -23.32 4.65
C LYS A 163 -20.59 -21.83 4.38
N TYR A 164 -20.05 -21.12 5.37
CA TYR A 164 -19.87 -19.67 5.29
C TYR A 164 -18.44 -19.28 4.94
N GLY A 165 -18.29 -18.43 3.92
CA GLY A 165 -17.01 -17.80 3.58
C GLY A 165 -16.70 -16.60 4.49
N VAL A 166 -17.73 -16.02 5.12
CA VAL A 166 -17.61 -14.91 6.07
C VAL A 166 -18.40 -15.24 7.33
N ILE A 167 -17.73 -15.18 8.48
CA ILE A 167 -18.35 -15.29 9.80
C ILE A 167 -18.09 -13.98 10.54
N TYR A 168 -19.16 -13.33 10.98
CA TYR A 168 -19.10 -12.14 11.84
C TYR A 168 -19.65 -12.53 13.21
N ALA A 169 -18.93 -12.24 14.29
CA ALA A 169 -19.28 -12.72 15.62
C ALA A 169 -19.05 -11.65 16.69
N ASP A 170 -20.05 -11.49 17.57
CA ASP A 170 -19.96 -10.70 18.80
C ASP A 170 -20.37 -11.57 20.01
N PRO A 171 -19.49 -12.48 20.48
CA PRO A 171 -19.84 -13.38 21.57
C PRO A 171 -20.26 -12.64 22.84
N GLU A 172 -21.13 -13.26 23.62
CA GLU A 172 -21.60 -12.75 24.90
C GLU A 172 -20.55 -12.97 26.01
N TRP A 173 -19.42 -12.27 25.88
CA TRP A 173 -18.26 -12.38 26.74
C TRP A 173 -18.60 -12.13 28.21
N ARG A 174 -18.36 -13.12 29.07
CA ARG A 174 -18.37 -12.90 30.51
C ARG A 174 -17.15 -12.10 30.94
N PHE A 175 -17.39 -10.95 31.55
CA PHE A 175 -16.34 -10.16 32.19
C PHE A 175 -16.26 -10.49 33.68
N GLU A 176 -15.08 -10.86 34.16
CA GLU A 176 -14.86 -11.11 35.58
C GLU A 176 -14.39 -9.82 36.28
N PRO A 177 -15.21 -9.18 37.12
CA PRO A 177 -14.77 -8.03 37.90
C PRO A 177 -13.77 -8.46 38.99
N TRP A 178 -12.99 -7.49 39.50
CA TRP A 178 -12.06 -7.74 40.61
C TRP A 178 -12.74 -8.37 41.84
N SER A 179 -14.00 -8.00 42.10
CA SER A 179 -14.83 -8.55 43.17
C SER A 179 -16.25 -8.71 42.66
N ARG A 180 -16.76 -9.95 42.66
CA ARG A 180 -18.19 -10.20 42.38
C ARG A 180 -19.12 -9.67 43.47
N ALA A 181 -18.65 -9.57 44.71
CA ALA A 181 -19.49 -9.07 45.80
C ALA A 181 -19.83 -7.57 45.63
N SER A 182 -18.91 -6.79 45.03
CA SER A 182 -19.02 -5.33 44.98
C SER A 182 -18.89 -4.72 43.57
N GLY A 183 -18.63 -5.52 42.54
CA GLY A 183 -18.35 -5.06 41.18
C GLY A 183 -19.30 -5.57 40.10
N MET A 184 -20.44 -6.16 40.51
CA MET A 184 -21.44 -6.70 39.59
C MET A 184 -22.45 -5.66 39.12
N ASP A 185 -22.52 -4.47 39.73
CA ASP A 185 -23.45 -3.39 39.37
C ASP A 185 -23.37 -2.98 37.89
N ARG A 186 -22.23 -3.23 37.25
CA ARG A 186 -21.96 -2.88 35.84
C ARG A 186 -21.58 -4.08 34.99
N SER A 187 -21.88 -5.30 35.43
CA SER A 187 -21.62 -6.50 34.64
C SER A 187 -22.55 -6.54 33.43
N PRO A 188 -22.08 -6.98 32.25
CA PRO A 188 -22.95 -7.31 31.12
C PRO A 188 -24.04 -8.34 31.48
N ASP A 189 -23.79 -9.20 32.48
CA ASP A 189 -24.78 -10.16 33.02
C ASP A 189 -26.10 -9.52 33.49
N ASN A 190 -26.09 -8.22 33.80
CA ASN A 190 -27.30 -7.48 34.19
C ASN A 190 -28.20 -7.14 33.00
N HIS A 191 -27.70 -7.29 31.77
CA HIS A 191 -28.42 -6.98 30.54
C HIS A 191 -28.82 -8.24 29.77
N TYR A 192 -27.95 -9.25 29.72
CA TYR A 192 -28.18 -10.52 29.02
C TYR A 192 -27.28 -11.64 29.60
N PRO A 193 -27.64 -12.93 29.44
CA PRO A 193 -26.79 -14.03 29.89
C PRO A 193 -25.43 -14.05 29.19
N THR A 194 -24.34 -14.18 29.96
CA THR A 194 -22.98 -14.26 29.41
C THR A 194 -22.36 -15.65 29.56
N SER A 195 -21.39 -15.96 28.70
CA SER A 195 -20.65 -17.23 28.71
C SER A 195 -19.17 -17.01 29.03
N CYS A 196 -18.57 -17.97 29.76
CA CYS A 196 -17.12 -17.97 29.99
C CYS A 196 -16.35 -18.39 28.72
N LEU A 197 -15.02 -18.17 28.74
CA LEU A 197 -14.13 -18.48 27.63
C LEU A 197 -14.34 -19.90 27.10
N ASP A 198 -14.31 -20.91 27.97
CA ASP A 198 -14.32 -22.32 27.56
C ASP A 198 -15.62 -22.68 26.82
N VAL A 199 -16.75 -22.12 27.26
CA VAL A 199 -18.06 -22.31 26.60
C VAL A 199 -18.08 -21.67 25.21
N ILE A 200 -17.53 -20.46 25.07
CA ILE A 200 -17.47 -19.77 23.77
C ILE A 200 -16.51 -20.51 22.83
N ALA A 201 -15.33 -20.90 23.34
CA ALA A 201 -14.31 -21.62 22.57
C ALA A 201 -14.77 -23.00 22.11
N ALA A 202 -15.61 -23.68 22.89
CA ALA A 202 -16.14 -25.01 22.57
C ALA A 202 -17.27 -25.01 21.52
N ARG A 203 -17.74 -23.84 21.07
CA ARG A 203 -18.75 -23.75 19.99
C ARG A 203 -18.21 -24.35 18.71
N ASP A 204 -19.03 -25.17 18.05
CA ASP A 204 -18.68 -25.80 16.78
C ASP A 204 -18.83 -24.83 15.58
N VAL A 205 -18.10 -23.72 15.62
CA VAL A 205 -18.01 -22.77 14.51
C VAL A 205 -17.22 -23.38 13.34
N ALA A 206 -16.28 -24.28 13.65
CA ALA A 206 -15.45 -24.95 12.66
C ALA A 206 -16.29 -25.73 11.64
N SER A 207 -17.40 -26.36 12.07
CA SER A 207 -18.28 -27.13 11.19
C SER A 207 -19.10 -26.26 10.23
N ILE A 208 -19.44 -25.01 10.57
CA ILE A 208 -20.19 -24.12 9.66
C ILE A 208 -19.29 -23.27 8.76
N ALA A 209 -18.02 -23.11 9.11
CA ALA A 209 -17.08 -22.35 8.30
C ALA A 209 -16.73 -23.09 6.99
N ALA A 210 -16.45 -22.35 5.92
CA ALA A 210 -15.90 -22.87 4.66
C ALA A 210 -14.39 -23.11 4.75
N LYS A 211 -13.83 -23.99 3.91
CA LYS A 211 -12.37 -24.25 3.89
C LYS A 211 -11.55 -22.95 3.83
N ASP A 212 -11.96 -22.06 2.91
CA ASP A 212 -11.43 -20.70 2.79
C ASP A 212 -12.47 -19.75 3.40
N CYS A 213 -12.15 -19.19 4.58
CA CYS A 213 -13.11 -18.43 5.38
C CYS A 213 -12.42 -17.28 6.14
N VAL A 214 -13.11 -16.16 6.30
CA VAL A 214 -12.73 -15.06 7.18
C VAL A 214 -13.64 -15.03 8.41
N LEU A 215 -13.04 -14.78 9.56
CA LEU A 215 -13.71 -14.50 10.81
C LEU A 215 -13.47 -13.05 11.20
N ALA A 216 -14.52 -12.29 11.42
CA ALA A 216 -14.50 -10.96 12.03
C ALA A 216 -15.09 -11.08 13.44
N LEU A 217 -14.24 -11.02 14.46
CA LEU A 217 -14.58 -11.31 15.85
C LEU A 217 -14.42 -10.07 16.74
N TRP A 218 -15.52 -9.61 17.34
CA TRP A 218 -15.46 -8.52 18.30
C TRP A 218 -14.89 -8.96 19.64
N VAL A 219 -13.99 -8.12 20.17
CA VAL A 219 -13.53 -8.20 21.55
C VAL A 219 -13.42 -6.81 22.17
N MET A 220 -13.79 -6.73 23.45
CA MET A 220 -13.37 -5.59 24.27
C MET A 220 -11.85 -5.66 24.51
N GLY A 221 -11.18 -4.52 24.74
CA GLY A 221 -9.72 -4.50 24.89
C GLY A 221 -9.15 -5.46 25.95
N GLY A 222 -9.85 -5.65 27.08
CA GLY A 222 -9.43 -6.63 28.11
C GLY A 222 -9.68 -8.10 27.74
N MET A 223 -10.46 -8.35 26.69
CA MET A 223 -10.79 -9.67 26.16
C MET A 223 -9.90 -10.07 24.98
N LEU A 224 -8.91 -9.26 24.59
CA LEU A 224 -8.00 -9.59 23.50
C LEU A 224 -7.34 -10.97 23.64
N PRO A 225 -6.79 -11.38 24.81
CA PRO A 225 -6.24 -12.73 24.97
C PRO A 225 -7.28 -13.83 24.74
N HIS A 226 -8.51 -13.61 25.23
CA HIS A 226 -9.63 -14.54 25.06
C HIS A 226 -10.05 -14.67 23.59
N GLY A 227 -10.11 -13.56 22.87
CA GLY A 227 -10.41 -13.54 21.44
C GLY A 227 -9.44 -14.40 20.65
N LEU A 228 -8.14 -14.28 20.91
CA LEU A 228 -7.11 -15.08 20.22
C LEU A 228 -7.25 -16.59 20.51
N VAL A 229 -7.57 -16.96 21.75
CA VAL A 229 -7.86 -18.37 22.11
C VAL A 229 -9.09 -18.89 21.37
N VAL A 230 -10.18 -18.10 21.32
CA VAL A 230 -11.40 -18.47 20.60
C VAL A 230 -11.15 -18.62 19.10
N MET A 231 -10.40 -17.71 18.47
CA MET A 231 -10.03 -17.83 17.06
C MET A 231 -9.29 -19.14 16.78
N ALA A 232 -8.29 -19.47 17.62
CA ALA A 232 -7.54 -20.72 17.48
C ALA A 232 -8.44 -21.95 17.67
N ALA A 233 -9.32 -21.95 18.68
CA ALA A 233 -10.25 -23.05 18.95
C ALA A 233 -11.24 -23.27 17.79
N TRP A 234 -11.69 -22.20 17.14
CA TRP A 234 -12.56 -22.27 15.96
C TRP A 234 -11.80 -22.56 14.64
N GLY A 235 -10.47 -22.65 14.70
CA GLY A 235 -9.62 -22.99 13.55
C GLY A 235 -9.26 -21.81 12.64
N PHE A 236 -9.15 -20.60 13.19
CA PHE A 236 -8.75 -19.39 12.47
C PHE A 236 -7.42 -18.84 12.98
N ASP A 237 -6.54 -18.48 12.06
CA ASP A 237 -5.32 -17.75 12.36
C ASP A 237 -5.59 -16.25 12.41
N PHE A 238 -5.16 -15.57 13.47
CA PHE A 238 -5.18 -14.11 13.53
C PHE A 238 -4.30 -13.49 12.43
N LYS A 239 -4.79 -12.43 11.77
CA LYS A 239 -4.06 -11.70 10.72
C LYS A 239 -3.89 -10.22 11.02
N SER A 240 -4.95 -9.55 11.45
CA SER A 240 -4.95 -8.11 11.73
C SER A 240 -6.18 -7.73 12.55
N GLU A 241 -6.27 -6.47 12.94
CA GLU A 241 -7.37 -5.92 13.69
C GLU A 241 -7.84 -4.57 13.14
N TYR A 242 -9.11 -4.25 13.38
CA TYR A 242 -9.64 -2.90 13.30
C TYR A 242 -9.97 -2.38 14.69
N VAL A 243 -9.78 -1.08 14.89
CA VAL A 243 -10.07 -0.37 16.15
C VAL A 243 -11.26 0.55 15.92
N TRP A 244 -12.41 0.19 16.48
CA TRP A 244 -13.55 1.09 16.54
C TRP A 244 -13.31 2.11 17.65
N ARG A 245 -13.09 3.37 17.28
CA ARG A 245 -13.01 4.49 18.22
C ARG A 245 -14.41 4.98 18.54
N LYS A 246 -14.73 4.98 19.83
CA LYS A 246 -16.01 5.41 20.36
C LYS A 246 -16.04 6.92 20.57
N ASP A 247 -17.19 7.52 20.27
CA ASP A 247 -17.49 8.93 20.55
C ASP A 247 -17.57 9.22 22.07
N ARG A 248 -17.87 8.20 22.88
CA ARG A 248 -18.00 8.29 24.35
C ARG A 248 -16.94 7.47 25.07
N ILE A 249 -16.47 7.98 26.21
CA ILE A 249 -15.49 7.28 27.07
C ILE A 249 -16.19 6.33 28.03
N GLY A 250 -15.85 5.05 27.96
CA GLY A 250 -16.29 4.00 28.86
C GLY A 250 -15.40 3.88 30.10
N MET A 251 -15.61 2.81 30.87
CA MET A 251 -14.89 2.52 32.12
C MET A 251 -13.57 1.79 31.87
N GLY A 252 -12.78 1.60 32.93
CA GLY A 252 -11.65 0.68 32.97
C GLY A 252 -10.75 0.92 34.17
N TYR A 253 -9.89 -0.05 34.48
CA TYR A 253 -9.03 -0.03 35.66
C TYR A 253 -7.74 0.76 35.42
N TRP A 254 -6.93 0.32 34.44
CA TRP A 254 -5.65 0.96 34.08
C TRP A 254 -5.82 2.06 33.04
N SER A 255 -6.70 1.83 32.06
CA SER A 255 -7.08 2.79 31.03
C SER A 255 -8.58 2.81 30.88
N ARG A 256 -9.13 3.97 30.54
CA ARG A 256 -10.56 4.14 30.26
C ARG A 256 -10.84 3.67 28.83
N ARG A 257 -11.83 2.79 28.64
CA ARG A 257 -12.15 2.19 27.34
C ARG A 257 -12.84 3.21 26.43
N LYS A 258 -12.14 3.70 25.41
CA LYS A 258 -12.71 4.53 24.33
C LYS A 258 -12.66 3.84 22.96
N HIS A 259 -12.43 2.53 22.95
CA HIS A 259 -12.43 1.73 21.74
C HIS A 259 -12.84 0.28 22.01
N GLU A 260 -13.21 -0.42 20.95
CA GLU A 260 -13.31 -1.88 20.87
C GLU A 260 -12.49 -2.39 19.68
N LEU A 261 -12.13 -3.67 19.72
CA LEU A 261 -11.32 -4.30 18.70
C LEU A 261 -12.18 -5.28 17.90
N LEU A 262 -12.04 -5.24 16.58
CA LEU A 262 -12.55 -6.25 15.67
C LEU A 262 -11.35 -7.04 15.14
N LEU A 263 -11.19 -8.28 15.60
CA LEU A 263 -10.11 -9.15 15.15
C LEU A 263 -10.49 -9.78 13.80
N ILE A 264 -9.54 -9.81 12.88
CA ILE A 264 -9.66 -10.48 11.58
C ILE A 264 -8.81 -11.75 11.61
N GLY A 265 -9.49 -12.88 11.49
CA GLY A 265 -8.89 -14.20 11.34
C GLY A 265 -9.20 -14.82 10.00
N THR A 266 -8.34 -15.72 9.55
CA THR A 266 -8.59 -16.48 8.32
C THR A 266 -8.32 -17.95 8.50
N ARG A 267 -9.05 -18.75 7.75
CA ARG A 267 -8.80 -20.17 7.52
C ARG A 267 -8.62 -20.41 6.03
N GLY A 268 -7.72 -21.32 5.68
CA GLY A 268 -7.42 -21.63 4.28
C GLY A 268 -6.80 -20.44 3.54
N ASP A 269 -7.15 -20.31 2.26
CA ASP A 269 -6.62 -19.28 1.37
C ASP A 269 -7.76 -18.40 0.84
N ILE A 270 -8.38 -17.64 1.74
CA ILE A 270 -9.40 -16.65 1.39
C ILE A 270 -8.73 -15.37 0.85
N PRO A 271 -9.21 -14.78 -0.27
CA PRO A 271 -8.63 -13.56 -0.80
C PRO A 271 -8.78 -12.36 0.14
N CYS A 272 -7.67 -11.75 0.57
CA CYS A 272 -7.68 -10.52 1.36
C CYS A 272 -8.16 -9.30 0.54
N PRO A 273 -8.70 -8.23 1.18
CA PRO A 273 -9.03 -6.91 0.58
C PRO A 273 -7.95 -6.37 -0.38
N ALA A 274 -8.36 -5.82 -1.53
CA ALA A 274 -7.40 -5.46 -2.58
C ALA A 274 -6.64 -4.22 -2.12
N PRO A 275 -5.36 -4.07 -2.50
CA PRO A 275 -4.59 -2.89 -2.12
C PRO A 275 -5.31 -1.61 -2.53
N GLY A 276 -5.59 -0.74 -1.56
CA GLY A 276 -6.32 0.52 -1.76
C GLY A 276 -7.84 0.45 -1.50
N GLU A 277 -8.43 -0.73 -1.31
CA GLU A 277 -9.83 -0.88 -0.89
C GLU A 277 -9.98 -1.15 0.62
N GLN A 278 -8.86 -1.43 1.27
CA GLN A 278 -8.77 -1.64 2.71
C GLN A 278 -9.19 -0.38 3.46
N TRP A 279 -10.01 -0.54 4.49
CA TRP A 279 -10.33 0.50 5.45
C TRP A 279 -9.10 0.81 6.28
N ASP A 280 -9.04 2.04 6.80
CA ASP A 280 -8.07 2.40 7.83
C ASP A 280 -8.28 1.48 9.04
N SER A 281 -7.17 1.05 9.66
CA SER A 281 -7.20 0.15 10.81
C SER A 281 -7.84 0.79 12.05
N CYS A 282 -8.09 2.11 12.04
CA CYS A 282 -8.86 2.80 13.07
C CYS A 282 -9.97 3.61 12.41
N PHE A 283 -11.21 3.43 12.87
CA PHE A 283 -12.37 4.12 12.34
C PHE A 283 -13.26 4.64 13.48
N ASP A 284 -13.96 5.74 13.21
CA ASP A 284 -14.89 6.37 14.14
C ASP A 284 -16.34 5.97 13.78
N ALA A 285 -17.13 5.60 14.77
CA ALA A 285 -18.57 5.39 14.62
C ALA A 285 -19.30 5.71 15.94
N PRO A 286 -20.54 6.24 15.91
CA PRO A 286 -21.28 6.58 17.12
C PRO A 286 -21.64 5.31 17.92
N VAL A 287 -21.58 5.41 19.25
CA VAL A 287 -22.07 4.33 20.12
C VAL A 287 -23.60 4.33 20.13
N GLY A 288 -24.21 3.19 19.81
CA GLY A 288 -25.64 2.94 19.89
C GLY A 288 -26.11 2.45 21.27
N GLU A 289 -27.07 1.53 21.27
CA GLU A 289 -27.55 0.83 22.48
C GLU A 289 -26.45 -0.03 23.12
N HIS A 290 -26.72 -0.54 24.33
CA HIS A 290 -25.74 -1.34 25.06
C HIS A 290 -25.27 -2.55 24.23
N SER A 291 -23.95 -2.67 24.06
CA SER A 291 -23.28 -3.69 23.24
C SER A 291 -23.59 -3.64 21.73
N GLU A 292 -24.32 -2.64 21.24
CA GLU A 292 -24.58 -2.48 19.80
C GLU A 292 -23.30 -2.13 19.04
N LYS A 293 -23.02 -2.93 18.00
CA LYS A 293 -21.87 -2.77 17.12
C LYS A 293 -22.27 -1.94 15.90
N PRO A 294 -21.35 -1.13 15.34
CA PRO A 294 -21.68 -0.26 14.23
C PRO A 294 -21.96 -1.06 12.95
N GLU A 295 -23.14 -0.82 12.35
CA GLU A 295 -23.59 -1.54 11.15
C GLU A 295 -22.68 -1.33 9.93
N CYS A 296 -21.86 -0.27 9.92
CA CYS A 296 -20.88 0.00 8.87
C CYS A 296 -19.79 -1.09 8.76
N VAL A 297 -19.57 -1.88 9.81
CA VAL A 297 -18.65 -3.04 9.75
C VAL A 297 -19.24 -4.16 8.89
N CYS A 298 -20.54 -4.39 8.95
CA CYS A 298 -21.20 -5.35 8.08
C CYS A 298 -21.14 -4.89 6.62
N GLU A 299 -21.35 -3.59 6.37
CA GLU A 299 -21.20 -2.98 5.03
C GLU A 299 -19.78 -3.12 4.48
N MET A 300 -18.76 -2.96 5.33
CA MET A 300 -17.36 -3.21 4.96
C MET A 300 -17.15 -4.68 4.54
N LEU A 301 -17.68 -5.64 5.31
CA LEU A 301 -17.56 -7.07 4.98
C LEU A 301 -18.33 -7.43 3.70
N GLU A 302 -19.49 -6.82 3.47
CA GLU A 302 -20.27 -6.93 2.23
C GLU A 302 -19.48 -6.42 1.03
N ALA A 303 -18.79 -5.28 1.16
CA ALA A 303 -17.94 -4.72 0.11
C ALA A 303 -16.71 -5.60 -0.19
N TYR A 304 -16.11 -6.22 0.83
CA TYR A 304 -14.94 -7.09 0.66
C TYR A 304 -15.26 -8.46 0.06
N PHE A 305 -16.44 -8.98 0.36
CA PHE A 305 -16.84 -10.35 0.03
C PHE A 305 -18.28 -10.40 -0.52
N PRO A 306 -18.58 -9.70 -1.62
CA PRO A 306 -19.96 -9.56 -2.11
C PRO A 306 -20.63 -10.89 -2.44
N ASN A 307 -19.87 -11.91 -2.87
CA ASN A 307 -20.42 -13.18 -3.38
C ASN A 307 -20.33 -14.34 -2.38
N LEU A 308 -19.62 -14.18 -1.25
CA LEU A 308 -19.49 -15.25 -0.26
C LEU A 308 -20.75 -15.35 0.62
N PRO A 309 -21.22 -16.57 0.96
CA PRO A 309 -22.23 -16.77 2.00
C PRO A 309 -21.74 -16.27 3.35
N LYS A 310 -22.62 -15.58 4.08
CA LYS A 310 -22.28 -14.87 5.34
C LYS A 310 -23.24 -15.25 6.45
N ILE A 311 -22.72 -15.30 7.68
CA ILE A 311 -23.51 -15.47 8.89
C ILE A 311 -23.05 -14.50 9.98
N GLU A 312 -24.01 -13.93 10.70
CA GLU A 312 -23.81 -13.18 11.92
C GLU A 312 -24.16 -14.05 13.14
N LEU A 313 -23.16 -14.32 13.98
CA LEU A 313 -23.32 -15.00 15.26
C LEU A 313 -23.55 -13.96 16.35
N ASN A 314 -24.49 -14.26 17.24
CA ASN A 314 -25.00 -13.36 18.27
C ASN A 314 -25.79 -12.15 17.70
N ARG A 315 -26.47 -12.31 16.56
CA ARG A 315 -27.37 -11.28 16.02
C ARG A 315 -28.50 -10.99 17.00
N ARG A 316 -28.84 -9.70 17.13
CA ARG A 316 -30.07 -9.23 17.76
C ARG A 316 -31.03 -8.73 16.68
N GLY A 317 -32.26 -9.21 16.69
CA GLY A 317 -33.27 -8.85 15.69
C GLY A 317 -33.13 -9.62 14.37
N PRO A 318 -33.68 -9.11 13.25
CA PRO A 318 -33.70 -9.82 11.98
C PRO A 318 -32.32 -9.93 11.33
N PRO A 319 -32.10 -10.96 10.50
CA PRO A 319 -30.90 -11.06 9.67
C PRO A 319 -30.78 -9.88 8.71
N ARG A 320 -29.54 -9.46 8.43
CA ARG A 320 -29.26 -8.52 7.34
C ARG A 320 -29.58 -9.15 5.99
N PRO A 321 -30.00 -8.37 4.97
CA PRO A 321 -30.21 -8.91 3.63
C PRO A 321 -28.99 -9.67 3.10
N GLY A 322 -29.17 -10.94 2.72
CA GLY A 322 -28.08 -11.79 2.24
C GLY A 322 -27.20 -12.43 3.32
N TRP A 323 -27.52 -12.23 4.60
CA TRP A 323 -26.87 -12.88 5.74
C TRP A 323 -27.82 -13.89 6.40
N ASP A 324 -27.25 -14.97 6.91
CA ASP A 324 -27.92 -15.76 7.93
C ASP A 324 -27.63 -15.17 9.31
N ALA A 325 -28.50 -15.45 10.27
CA ALA A 325 -28.35 -15.00 11.65
C ALA A 325 -28.48 -16.17 12.62
N TRP A 326 -27.66 -16.16 13.65
CA TRP A 326 -27.77 -17.06 14.79
C TRP A 326 -27.61 -16.26 16.09
N GLY A 327 -28.41 -16.57 17.11
CA GLY A 327 -28.33 -15.92 18.42
C GLY A 327 -29.62 -16.09 19.20
N ASN A 328 -29.56 -15.88 20.52
CA ASN A 328 -30.73 -16.01 21.40
C ASN A 328 -31.83 -15.00 21.07
N GLU A 329 -31.46 -13.86 20.50
CA GLU A 329 -32.36 -12.75 20.13
C GLU A 329 -32.49 -12.62 18.60
N ALA A 330 -32.00 -13.59 17.83
CA ALA A 330 -32.15 -13.59 16.39
C ALA A 330 -33.62 -13.87 16.04
N ALA A 331 -34.22 -13.00 15.22
CA ALA A 331 -35.56 -13.27 14.71
C ALA A 331 -35.50 -14.51 13.81
N PRO A 332 -36.54 -15.36 13.80
CA PRO A 332 -36.60 -16.49 12.89
C PRO A 332 -36.44 -16.01 11.45
N SER A 333 -35.59 -16.70 10.69
CA SER A 333 -35.44 -16.43 9.26
C SER A 333 -36.81 -16.55 8.61
N LYS A 334 -37.26 -15.51 7.89
CA LYS A 334 -38.42 -15.64 7.02
C LYS A 334 -38.01 -16.64 5.95
N ALA A 335 -38.58 -17.85 6.01
CA ALA A 335 -38.42 -18.84 4.94
C ALA A 335 -38.71 -18.14 3.60
N ALA A 336 -37.73 -18.20 2.69
CA ALA A 336 -37.87 -17.69 1.33
C ALA A 336 -38.83 -18.58 0.53
#